data_AF-Q5MWV5-F1
#
_entry.id   AF-Q5MWV5-F1
#
_cell.length_a   1.000
_cell.length_b   1.000
_cell.length_c   1.000
_cell.angle_alpha   90.00
_cell.angle_beta   90.00
_cell.angle_gamma   90.00
#
_symmetry.space_group_name_H-M   'P 1'
#
loop_
_entity.id
_entity.type
_entity.pdbx_description
1 polymer ?
#
loop_
_entity_poly.entity_id
_entity_poly.type
_entity_poly.pdbx_seq_one_letter_code
_entity_poly.pdbx_strand_id
1 'polypeptide(L)'
;WNFGSLLGVCLIMQILTGLFLAMHYTADTNLAFSSVTHICRDVNYGWLMRNLHANGASFFFICIYLHIGRGLYYGSFLFKETWNIGVILFFLVMATAFVG
;
A
#
# COMPACT_ATOMS: atom_id res chain seq x y z
N TRP A 1 -18.10 -5.46 5.67
CA TRP A 1 -18.10 -4.04 6.09
C TRP A 1 -16.74 -3.61 6.65
N ASN A 2 -16.05 -4.46 7.43
CA ASN A 2 -14.72 -4.17 8.01
C ASN A 2 -13.63 -3.75 7.02
N PHE A 3 -13.68 -4.17 5.76
CA PHE A 3 -12.65 -3.82 4.78
C PHE A 3 -12.46 -2.31 4.57
N GLY A 4 -13.46 -1.48 4.87
CA GLY A 4 -13.28 -0.01 4.84
C GLY A 4 -12.26 0.48 5.87
N SER A 5 -12.37 0.05 7.13
CA SER A 5 -11.40 0.43 8.18
C SER A 5 -10.05 -0.24 7.98
N LEU A 6 -10.03 -1.50 7.51
CA LEU A 6 -8.78 -2.20 7.19
C LEU A 6 -8.00 -1.48 6.08
N LEU A 7 -8.65 -0.93 5.05
CA LEU A 7 -7.99 -0.10 4.03
C LEU A 7 -7.33 1.14 4.65
N GLY A 8 -7.99 1.78 5.62
CA GLY A 8 -7.39 2.89 6.38
C GLY A 8 -6.16 2.47 7.19
N VAL A 9 -6.21 1.30 7.84
CA VAL A 9 -5.05 0.73 8.55
C VAL A 9 -3.93 0.39 7.57
N CYS A 10 -4.24 -0.19 6.40
CA CYS A 10 -3.25 -0.46 5.35
C CYS A 10 -2.56 0.83 4.91
N LEU A 11 -3.33 1.90 4.68
CA LEU A 11 -2.78 3.20 4.28
C LEU A 11 -1.81 3.76 5.33
N ILE A 12 -2.19 3.77 6.60
CA ILE A 12 -1.33 4.24 7.69
C ILE A 12 -0.06 3.38 7.76
N MET A 13 -0.19 2.06 7.68
CA MET A 13 0.95 1.14 7.73
C MET A 13 1.92 1.35 6.56
N GLN A 14 1.39 1.50 5.33
CA GLN A 14 2.22 1.77 4.15
C GLN A 14 2.94 3.12 4.24
N ILE A 15 2.28 4.18 4.76
CA ILE A 15 2.91 5.49 4.95
C ILE A 15 4.05 5.39 5.97
N LEU A 16 3.80 4.77 7.13
CA LEU A 16 4.81 4.65 8.19
C LEU A 16 6.01 3.82 7.75
N THR A 17 5.76 2.64 7.17
CA THR A 17 6.83 1.78 6.67
C THR A 17 7.55 2.38 5.47
N GLY A 18 6.83 3.02 4.55
CA GLY A 18 7.39 3.68 3.37
C GLY A 18 8.27 4.87 3.74
N LEU A 19 7.84 5.73 4.68
CA LEU A 19 8.67 6.82 5.19
C LEU A 19 9.95 6.30 5.84
N PHE A 20 9.87 5.22 6.64
CA PHE A 20 11.06 4.60 7.22
C PHE A 20 12.04 4.11 6.14
N LEU A 21 11.54 3.42 5.12
CA LEU A 21 12.38 2.94 4.01
C LEU A 21 12.99 4.10 3.21
N ALA A 22 12.21 5.17 2.97
CA ALA A 22 12.66 6.35 2.24
C ALA A 22 13.81 7.09 2.93
N MET A 23 13.90 7.07 4.26
CA MET A 23 15.03 7.66 5.01
C MET A 23 16.37 6.97 4.73
N HIS A 24 16.36 5.74 4.19
CA HIS A 24 17.55 4.93 3.92
C HIS A 24 17.75 4.59 2.44
N TYR A 25 16.74 4.85 1.59
CA TYR A 25 16.78 4.57 0.16
C TYR A 25 17.53 5.68 -0.60
N THR A 26 18.23 5.32 -1.67
CA THR A 26 18.89 6.28 -2.57
C THR A 26 18.35 6.13 -3.99
N ALA A 27 17.74 7.19 -4.52
CA ALA A 27 17.16 7.23 -5.87
C ALA A 27 18.19 7.53 -6.97
N ASP A 28 19.29 6.77 -6.99
CA ASP A 28 20.30 6.79 -8.06
C ASP A 28 20.40 5.39 -8.68
N THR A 29 20.48 5.30 -10.01
CA THR A 29 20.47 4.00 -10.71
C THR A 29 21.63 3.07 -10.32
N ASN A 30 22.78 3.60 -9.91
CA ASN A 30 23.92 2.80 -9.47
C ASN A 30 23.79 2.34 -8.01
N LEU A 31 22.99 3.05 -7.20
CA LEU A 31 22.90 2.84 -5.74
C LEU A 31 21.55 2.27 -5.27
N ALA A 32 20.51 2.31 -6.10
CA ALA A 32 19.15 1.91 -5.72
C ALA A 32 19.10 0.49 -5.14
N PHE A 33 19.64 -0.49 -5.85
CA PHE A 33 19.67 -1.88 -5.39
C PHE A 33 20.51 -2.05 -4.11
N SER A 34 21.73 -1.49 -4.09
CA SER A 34 22.61 -1.59 -2.92
C SER A 34 22.00 -0.94 -1.67
N SER A 35 21.29 0.19 -1.81
CA SER A 35 20.63 0.86 -0.69
C SER A 35 19.51 0.01 -0.08
N VAL A 36 18.73 -0.73 -0.89
CA VAL A 36 17.74 -1.70 -0.41
C VAL A 36 18.41 -2.88 0.30
N THR A 37 19.55 -3.36 -0.21
CA THR A 37 20.29 -4.43 0.48
C THR A 37 20.85 -3.96 1.82
N HIS A 38 21.35 -2.72 1.90
CA HIS A 38 21.81 -2.10 3.13
C HIS A 38 20.67 -1.94 4.16
N ILE A 39 19.48 -1.50 3.72
CA ILE A 39 18.27 -1.50 4.58
C ILE A 39 18.02 -2.88 5.18
N CYS A 40 18.09 -3.94 4.38
CA CYS A 40 17.74 -5.28 4.86
C CYS A 40 18.81 -5.91 5.76
N ARG A 41 20.09 -5.55 5.59
CA ARG A 41 21.21 -6.21 6.29
C ARG A 41 21.78 -5.40 7.45
N ASP A 42 21.81 -4.08 7.31
CA ASP A 42 22.62 -3.22 8.17
C ASP A 42 21.79 -2.20 8.96
N VAL A 43 20.53 -1.95 8.58
CA VAL A 43 19.59 -1.11 9.35
C VAL A 43 18.86 -1.98 10.38
N ASN A 44 18.84 -1.54 11.64
CA ASN A 44 18.10 -2.21 12.72
C ASN A 44 16.64 -2.44 12.35
N TYR A 45 16.20 -3.71 12.33
CA TYR A 45 14.86 -4.14 11.89
C TYR A 45 14.48 -3.72 10.45
N GLY A 46 15.43 -3.28 9.62
CA GLY A 46 15.13 -2.82 8.27
C GLY A 46 14.58 -3.94 7.37
N TRP A 47 15.02 -5.19 7.56
CA TRP A 47 14.42 -6.35 6.89
C TRP A 47 12.94 -6.51 7.22
N LEU A 48 12.54 -6.29 8.48
CA LEU A 48 11.15 -6.42 8.92
C LEU A 48 10.32 -5.30 8.29
N MET A 49 10.80 -4.07 8.35
CA MET A 49 10.13 -2.91 7.76
C MET A 49 9.94 -3.07 6.24
N ARG A 50 10.97 -3.54 5.53
CA ARG A 50 10.90 -3.83 4.09
C ARG A 50 9.88 -4.92 3.77
N ASN A 51 9.87 -6.01 4.55
CA ASN A 51 8.92 -7.10 4.34
C ASN A 51 7.48 -6.69 4.68
N LEU A 52 7.27 -5.89 5.72
CA LEU A 52 5.95 -5.35 6.06
C LEU A 52 5.43 -4.44 4.93
N HIS A 53 6.27 -3.54 4.40
CA HIS A 53 5.87 -2.65 3.32
C HIS A 53 5.51 -3.42 2.03
N ALA A 54 6.32 -4.41 1.66
CA ALA A 54 6.11 -5.21 0.46
C ALA A 54 4.85 -6.10 0.57
N ASN A 55 4.71 -6.88 1.64
CA ASN A 55 3.52 -7.72 1.83
C ASN A 55 2.27 -6.89 2.15
N GLY A 56 2.45 -5.73 2.78
CA GLY A 56 1.40 -4.76 3.06
C GLY A 56 0.73 -4.24 1.79
N ALA A 57 1.49 -4.02 0.72
CA ALA A 57 0.93 -3.67 -0.58
C ALA A 57 -0.02 -4.76 -1.10
N SER A 58 0.37 -6.04 -1.04
CA SER A 58 -0.51 -7.15 -1.44
C SER A 58 -1.76 -7.24 -0.56
N PHE A 59 -1.62 -7.07 0.75
CA PHE A 59 -2.75 -7.07 1.67
C PHE A 59 -3.72 -5.91 1.42
N PHE A 60 -3.20 -4.74 1.00
CA PHE A 60 -4.01 -3.61 0.56
C PHE A 60 -4.91 -4.01 -0.62
N PHE A 61 -4.36 -4.68 -1.64
CA PHE A 61 -5.16 -5.14 -2.78
C PHE A 61 -6.18 -6.21 -2.41
N ILE A 62 -5.83 -7.14 -1.52
CA ILE A 62 -6.82 -8.10 -0.99
C ILE A 62 -7.99 -7.33 -0.34
N CYS A 63 -7.69 -6.36 0.51
CA CYS A 63 -8.71 -5.53 1.16
C CYS A 63 -9.55 -4.75 0.15
N ILE A 64 -8.93 -4.17 -0.90
CA ILE A 64 -9.65 -3.33 -1.86
C ILE A 64 -10.58 -4.17 -2.74
N TYR A 65 -10.14 -5.34 -3.20
CA TYR A 65 -10.97 -6.24 -3.99
C TYR A 65 -12.15 -6.76 -3.19
N LEU A 66 -11.95 -7.14 -1.92
CA LEU A 66 -13.05 -7.56 -1.04
C LEU A 66 -13.98 -6.40 -0.68
N HIS A 67 -13.46 -5.18 -0.55
CA HIS A 67 -14.28 -3.98 -0.33
C HIS A 67 -15.18 -3.69 -1.53
N ILE A 68 -14.63 -3.73 -2.75
CA ILE A 68 -15.34 -3.53 -4.02
C ILE A 68 -16.37 -4.65 -4.22
N GLY A 69 -15.96 -5.92 -4.06
CA GLY A 69 -16.85 -7.08 -4.21
C GLY A 69 -18.05 -7.03 -3.29
N ARG A 70 -17.85 -6.65 -2.01
CA ARG A 70 -18.95 -6.36 -1.09
C ARG A 70 -19.84 -5.24 -1.62
N GLY A 71 -19.27 -4.16 -2.13
CA GLY A 71 -20.03 -3.04 -2.69
C GLY A 71 -20.90 -3.42 -3.89
N LEU A 72 -20.41 -4.32 -4.75
CA LEU A 72 -21.18 -4.89 -5.86
C LEU A 72 -22.32 -5.78 -5.35
N TYR A 73 -22.02 -6.72 -4.44
CA TYR A 73 -23.00 -7.69 -3.95
C TYR A 73 -24.19 -7.05 -3.23
N TYR A 74 -23.95 -6.00 -2.44
CA TYR A 74 -24.99 -5.31 -1.66
C TYR A 74 -25.52 -4.02 -2.33
N GLY A 75 -25.22 -3.78 -3.61
CA GLY A 75 -25.72 -2.60 -4.33
C GLY A 75 -25.20 -1.26 -3.79
N SER A 76 -24.08 -1.24 -3.06
CA SER A 76 -23.52 -0.01 -2.48
C SER A 76 -23.04 1.00 -3.53
N PHE A 77 -22.85 0.56 -4.78
CA PHE A 77 -22.56 1.45 -5.93
C PHE A 77 -23.72 2.40 -6.30
N LEU A 78 -24.89 2.24 -5.68
CA LEU A 78 -26.00 3.20 -5.79
C LEU A 78 -25.68 4.53 -5.09
N PHE A 79 -24.78 4.54 -4.09
CA PHE A 79 -24.22 5.76 -3.52
C PHE A 79 -23.16 6.34 -4.47
N LYS A 80 -23.62 7.02 -5.53
CA LYS A 80 -22.80 7.41 -6.69
C LYS A 80 -21.55 8.19 -6.33
N GLU A 81 -21.65 9.22 -5.50
CA GLU A 81 -20.50 10.03 -5.11
C GLU A 81 -19.44 9.19 -4.38
N THR A 82 -19.87 8.42 -3.37
CA THR A 82 -18.98 7.53 -2.61
C THR A 82 -18.35 6.46 -3.50
N TRP A 83 -19.11 5.90 -4.44
CA TRP A 83 -18.62 4.90 -5.38
C TRP A 83 -17.58 5.48 -6.34
N ASN A 84 -17.86 6.65 -6.93
CA ASN A 84 -16.94 7.30 -7.87
C ASN A 84 -15.62 7.70 -7.18
N ILE A 85 -15.68 8.22 -5.96
CA ILE A 85 -14.47 8.46 -5.14
C ILE A 85 -13.73 7.14 -4.89
N GLY A 86 -14.44 6.06 -4.58
CA GLY A 86 -13.86 4.73 -4.41
C GLY A 86 -13.12 4.22 -5.65
N VAL A 87 -13.66 4.46 -6.85
CA VAL A 87 -13.00 4.12 -8.13
C VAL A 87 -11.72 4.94 -8.32
N ILE A 88 -11.75 6.24 -8.03
CA ILE A 88 -10.55 7.10 -8.09
C ILE A 88 -9.49 6.59 -7.11
N LEU A 89 -9.87 6.30 -5.87
CA LEU A 89 -8.96 5.76 -4.86
C LEU A 89 -8.34 4.42 -5.30
N PHE A 90 -9.11 3.55 -5.94
CA PHE A 90 -8.60 2.30 -6.50
C PHE A 90 -7.52 2.54 -7.55
N PHE A 91 -7.75 3.45 -8.51
CA PHE A 91 -6.73 3.79 -9.51
C PHE A 91 -5.50 4.47 -8.91
N LEU A 92 -5.66 5.31 -7.89
CA LEU A 92 -4.54 5.92 -7.18
C LEU A 92 -3.68 4.86 -6.49
N VAL A 93 -4.30 3.90 -5.77
CA VAL A 93 -3.57 2.78 -5.15
C VAL A 93 -2.84 1.93 -6.18
N MET A 94 -3.46 1.67 -7.34
CA MET A 94 -2.80 0.99 -8.46
C MET A 94 -1.57 1.75 -8.98
N ALA A 95 -1.71 3.05 -9.24
CA ALA A 95 -0.61 3.87 -9.71
C ALA A 95 0.54 3.91 -8.69
N THR A 96 0.23 4.11 -7.41
CA THR A 96 1.23 4.11 -6.33
C THR A 96 1.96 2.78 -6.21
N ALA A 97 1.24 1.65 -6.26
CA ALA A 97 1.86 0.33 -6.16
C ALA A 97 2.67 -0.06 -7.40
N PHE A 98 2.34 0.51 -8.58
CA PHE A 98 3.10 0.27 -9.80
C PHE A 98 4.47 0.96 -9.81
N VAL A 99 4.57 2.15 -9.20
CA VAL A 99 5.82 2.93 -9.15
C VAL A 99 6.67 2.67 -7.91
N GLY A 100 6.16 1.92 -6.93
CA GLY A 100 6.88 1.53 -5.71
C GLY A 100 7.68 0.25 -5.90
#